data_AF-A0A1D6KIH2-F1
#
_entry.id   AF-A0A1D6KIH2-F1
#
_cell.length_a   1.000
_cell.length_b   1.000
_cell.length_c   1.000
_cell.angle_alpha   90.00
_cell.angle_beta   90.00
_cell.angle_gamma   90.00
#
_symmetry.space_group_name_H-M   'P 1'
#
loop_
_entity.id
_entity.type
_entity.pdbx_description
1 polymer ?
#
loop_
_entity_poly.entity_id
_entity_poly.type
_entity_poly.pdbx_seq_one_letter_code
_entity_poly.pdbx_strand_id
1 'polypeptide(L)'
;MSVEILDGSTVRSFVEDERAFNSSVDGRFAALDADHDGLLTYAEMAGELMSLRVLERHFGVDEAAVAPEELGALYRGLFARFDRDGSGKVDRHEFRAEMKEVMLAVANGLGFLPVQMVVEEGSFLKVAVDRELGELAKAA
;
A
#
# COMPACT_ATOMS: atom_id res chain seq x y z
N MET A 1 -5.61 1.06 -14.93
CA MET A 1 -4.43 1.93 -14.81
C MET A 1 -4.78 3.27 -15.43
N SER A 2 -4.59 4.34 -14.69
CA SER A 2 -4.72 5.73 -15.16
C SER A 2 -3.43 6.48 -14.88
N VAL A 3 -3.24 7.61 -15.56
CA VAL A 3 -2.10 8.49 -15.31
C VAL A 3 -2.59 9.64 -14.45
N GLU A 4 -2.06 9.73 -13.24
CA GLU A 4 -2.45 10.72 -12.25
C GLU A 4 -1.26 11.61 -11.88
N ILE A 5 -1.56 12.80 -11.37
CA ILE A 5 -0.57 13.71 -10.80
C ILE A 5 -0.71 13.61 -9.28
N LEU A 6 0.37 13.27 -8.59
CA LEU A 6 0.40 13.15 -7.14
C LEU A 6 1.57 13.92 -6.57
N ASP A 7 1.37 14.54 -5.41
CA ASP A 7 2.44 14.96 -4.53
C ASP A 7 2.31 14.31 -3.15
N GLY A 8 3.28 14.55 -2.29
CA GLY A 8 3.24 14.01 -0.94
C GLY A 8 2.13 14.61 -0.06
N SER A 9 1.61 15.79 -0.38
CA SER A 9 0.49 16.40 0.34
C SER A 9 -0.83 15.70 0.04
N THR A 10 -1.08 15.31 -1.23
CA THR A 10 -2.23 14.49 -1.64
C THR A 10 -2.28 13.19 -0.84
N VAL A 11 -1.14 12.49 -0.77
CA VAL A 11 -1.03 11.23 -0.04
C VAL A 11 -1.17 11.42 1.47
N ARG A 12 -0.52 12.44 2.05
CA ARG A 12 -0.66 12.76 3.50
C ARG A 12 -2.10 13.08 3.86
N SER A 13 -2.79 13.92 3.07
CA SER A 13 -4.19 14.28 3.32
C SER A 13 -5.12 13.07 3.34
N PHE A 14 -4.87 12.09 2.46
CA PHE A 14 -5.60 10.83 2.47
C PHE A 14 -5.34 10.02 3.75
N VAL A 15 -4.08 9.90 4.18
CA VAL A 15 -3.72 9.14 5.38
C VAL A 15 -4.21 9.80 6.68
N GLU A 16 -4.25 11.14 6.73
CA GLU A 16 -4.75 11.91 7.87
C GLU A 16 -6.27 11.80 8.05
N ASP A 17 -7.00 11.53 6.97
CA ASP A 17 -8.41 11.17 7.03
C ASP A 17 -8.57 9.72 7.45
N GLU A 18 -8.52 9.48 8.77
CA GLU A 18 -8.57 8.13 9.33
C GLU A 18 -9.81 7.34 8.90
N ARG A 19 -10.94 8.01 8.60
CA ARG A 19 -12.15 7.31 8.14
C ARG A 19 -11.99 6.81 6.72
N ALA A 20 -11.58 7.67 5.80
CA ALA A 20 -11.36 7.30 4.41
C ALA A 20 -10.22 6.27 4.28
N PHE A 21 -9.13 6.50 5.00
CA PHE A 21 -7.99 5.61 5.04
C PHE A 21 -8.37 4.23 5.58
N ASN A 22 -8.98 4.15 6.77
CA ASN A 22 -9.36 2.85 7.36
C ASN A 22 -10.38 2.12 6.49
N SER A 23 -11.35 2.82 5.89
CA SER A 23 -12.31 2.18 4.98
C SER A 23 -11.63 1.55 3.76
N SER A 24 -10.60 2.21 3.22
CA SER A 24 -9.85 1.70 2.06
C SER A 24 -9.00 0.50 2.46
N VAL A 25 -8.33 0.60 3.61
CA VAL A 25 -7.48 -0.47 4.14
C VAL A 25 -8.32 -1.69 4.52
N ASP A 26 -9.49 -1.51 5.13
CA ASP A 26 -10.40 -2.59 5.49
C ASP A 26 -10.94 -3.31 4.25
N GLY A 27 -11.29 -2.55 3.20
CA GLY A 27 -11.67 -3.14 1.93
C GLY A 27 -10.56 -3.98 1.32
N ARG A 28 -9.30 -3.53 1.43
CA ARG A 28 -8.15 -4.30 0.96
C ARG A 28 -7.88 -5.53 1.83
N PHE A 29 -7.97 -5.41 3.16
CA PHE A 29 -7.84 -6.53 4.09
C PHE A 29 -8.86 -7.62 3.77
N ALA A 30 -10.13 -7.26 3.62
CA ALA A 30 -11.21 -8.21 3.31
C ALA A 30 -11.05 -8.88 1.93
N ALA A 31 -10.37 -8.24 0.99
CA ALA A 31 -10.07 -8.84 -0.31
C ALA A 31 -8.94 -9.89 -0.24
N LEU A 32 -8.13 -9.86 0.82
CA LEU A 32 -7.01 -10.78 1.04
C LEU A 32 -7.35 -11.93 1.97
N ASP A 33 -8.18 -11.64 2.98
CA ASP A 33 -8.69 -12.59 3.97
C ASP A 33 -9.64 -13.58 3.28
N ALA A 34 -9.06 -14.65 2.70
CA ALA A 34 -9.78 -15.54 1.80
C ALA A 34 -10.74 -16.45 2.57
N ASP A 35 -10.34 -16.88 3.77
CA ASP A 35 -11.16 -17.68 4.66
C ASP A 35 -12.05 -16.85 5.61
N HIS A 36 -11.87 -15.53 5.63
CA HIS A 36 -12.63 -14.56 6.41
C HIS A 36 -12.48 -14.78 7.93
N ASP A 37 -11.32 -15.27 8.39
CA ASP A 37 -11.03 -15.50 9.81
C ASP A 37 -10.62 -14.21 10.55
N GLY A 38 -10.38 -13.11 9.81
CA GLY A 38 -9.97 -11.83 10.35
C GLY A 38 -8.46 -11.67 10.54
N LEU A 39 -7.65 -12.58 9.99
CA LEU A 39 -6.20 -12.60 10.02
C LEU A 39 -5.64 -12.91 8.63
N LEU A 40 -4.53 -12.28 8.24
CA LEU A 40 -3.88 -12.58 6.96
C LEU A 40 -2.67 -13.48 7.16
N THR A 41 -2.65 -14.59 6.44
CA THR A 41 -1.49 -15.46 6.34
C THR A 41 -0.51 -14.96 5.27
N TYR A 42 0.74 -15.43 5.33
CA TYR A 42 1.72 -15.16 4.28
C TYR A 42 1.23 -15.57 2.88
N ALA A 43 0.48 -16.67 2.76
CA ALA A 43 -0.03 -17.15 1.48
C ALA A 43 -1.07 -16.20 0.89
N GLU A 44 -1.95 -15.65 1.73
CA GLU A 44 -2.95 -14.65 1.33
C GLU A 44 -2.31 -13.31 0.96
N MET A 45 -1.26 -12.92 1.68
CA MET A 45 -0.53 -11.68 1.38
C MET A 45 0.45 -11.80 0.21
N ALA A 46 0.86 -13.00 -0.21
CA ALA A 46 1.93 -13.18 -1.19
C ALA A 46 1.70 -12.40 -2.49
N GLY A 47 0.46 -12.38 -2.99
CA GLY A 47 0.08 -11.61 -4.18
C GLY A 47 0.22 -10.10 -3.98
N GLU A 48 -0.05 -9.59 -2.79
CA GLU A 48 0.11 -8.16 -2.47
C GLU A 48 1.56 -7.76 -2.28
N LEU A 49 2.35 -8.62 -1.64
CA LEU A 49 3.77 -8.39 -1.44
C LEU A 49 4.49 -8.32 -2.79
N MET A 50 4.02 -9.09 -3.79
CA MET A 50 4.45 -8.97 -5.18
C MET A 50 4.10 -7.59 -5.77
N SER A 51 2.88 -7.10 -5.57
CA SER A 51 2.46 -5.77 -6.05
C SER A 51 3.21 -4.62 -5.37
N LEU A 52 3.45 -4.70 -4.06
CA LEU A 52 4.25 -3.71 -3.32
C LEU A 52 5.70 -3.66 -3.81
N ARG A 53 6.24 -4.78 -4.31
CA ARG A 53 7.57 -4.79 -4.93
C ARG A 53 7.67 -3.96 -6.20
N VAL A 54 6.58 -3.70 -6.92
CA VAL A 54 6.60 -2.77 -8.05
C VAL A 54 7.01 -1.37 -7.58
N LEU A 55 6.63 -0.98 -6.35
CA LEU A 55 7.04 0.28 -5.72
C LEU A 55 8.54 0.31 -5.36
N GLU A 56 9.11 -0.80 -4.88
CA GLU A 56 10.57 -0.91 -4.64
C GLU A 56 11.38 -1.07 -5.93
N ARG A 57 10.82 -1.67 -6.98
CA ARG A 57 11.53 -1.93 -8.25
C ARG A 57 11.93 -0.66 -8.98
N HIS A 58 11.22 0.45 -8.75
CA HIS A 58 11.68 1.78 -9.15
C HIS A 58 13.02 2.20 -8.52
N PHE A 59 13.54 1.46 -7.53
CA PHE A 59 14.88 1.61 -6.96
C PHE A 59 15.92 0.59 -7.48
N GLY A 60 15.64 -0.15 -8.56
CA GLY A 60 16.67 -0.84 -9.35
C GLY A 60 16.96 -2.31 -9.04
N VAL A 61 15.98 -3.08 -8.56
CA VAL A 61 16.12 -4.54 -8.42
C VAL A 61 15.45 -5.26 -9.59
N ASP A 62 16.25 -5.81 -10.51
CA ASP A 62 15.74 -6.61 -11.63
C ASP A 62 15.28 -8.00 -11.15
N GLU A 63 13.99 -8.32 -11.32
CA GLU A 63 13.42 -9.65 -11.02
C GLU A 63 14.19 -10.79 -11.68
N ALA A 64 14.73 -10.57 -12.88
CA ALA A 64 15.39 -11.60 -13.66
C ALA A 64 16.70 -12.10 -13.03
N ALA A 65 17.26 -11.36 -12.07
CA ALA A 65 18.55 -11.67 -11.46
C ALA A 65 18.44 -12.28 -10.04
N VAL A 66 17.26 -12.30 -9.43
CA VAL A 66 17.09 -12.74 -8.04
C VAL A 66 16.68 -14.21 -8.01
N ALA A 67 17.39 -15.03 -7.25
CA ALA A 67 17.04 -16.44 -7.08
C ALA A 67 15.66 -16.57 -6.39
N PRO A 68 14.82 -17.57 -6.73
CA PRO A 68 13.52 -17.78 -6.07
C PRO A 68 13.60 -17.81 -4.54
N GLU A 69 14.70 -18.35 -4.00
CA GLU A 69 14.97 -18.42 -2.56
C GLU A 69 15.21 -17.04 -1.94
N GLU A 70 15.97 -16.18 -2.62
CA GLU A 70 16.21 -14.79 -2.21
C GLU A 70 14.92 -13.99 -2.26
N LEU A 71 14.11 -14.19 -3.31
CA LEU A 71 12.81 -13.56 -3.45
C LEU A 71 11.87 -13.94 -2.29
N GLY A 72 11.82 -15.24 -1.95
CA GLY A 72 11.05 -15.74 -0.82
C GLY A 72 11.53 -15.20 0.52
N ALA A 73 12.84 -15.08 0.72
CA ALA A 73 13.41 -14.47 1.94
C ALA A 73 13.01 -13.00 2.08
N LEU A 74 13.02 -12.26 0.99
CA LEU A 74 12.64 -10.85 1.01
C LEU A 74 11.14 -10.65 1.27
N TYR A 75 10.26 -11.45 0.65
CA TYR A 75 8.82 -11.38 0.94
C TYR A 75 8.50 -11.75 2.38
N ARG A 76 9.20 -12.74 2.95
CA ARG A 76 9.09 -13.04 4.39
C ARG A 76 9.57 -11.87 5.25
N GLY A 77 10.63 -11.18 4.84
CA GLY A 77 11.10 -9.97 5.51
C GLY A 77 10.06 -8.85 5.48
N LEU A 78 9.38 -8.65 4.35
CA LEU A 78 8.29 -7.68 4.24
C LEU A 78 7.09 -8.10 5.09
N PHE A 79 6.69 -9.37 5.05
CA PHE A 79 5.61 -9.91 5.89
C PHE A 79 5.89 -9.71 7.39
N ALA A 80 7.13 -9.96 7.85
CA ALA A 80 7.53 -9.77 9.24
C ALA A 80 7.48 -8.31 9.71
N ARG A 81 7.32 -7.33 8.81
CA ARG A 81 7.03 -5.94 9.19
C ARG A 81 5.55 -5.75 9.54
N PHE A 82 4.67 -6.48 8.85
CA PHE A 82 3.24 -6.50 9.14
C PHE A 82 2.93 -7.26 10.41
N ASP A 83 3.47 -8.46 10.56
CA ASP A 83 3.34 -9.28 11.77
C ASP A 83 4.22 -8.72 12.89
N ARG A 84 3.73 -7.69 13.58
CA ARG A 84 4.48 -6.92 14.58
C ARG A 84 4.62 -7.70 15.89
N ASP A 85 3.63 -8.53 16.21
CA ASP A 85 3.65 -9.37 17.40
C ASP A 85 4.35 -10.72 17.19
N GLY A 86 4.63 -11.10 15.93
CA GLY A 86 5.32 -12.34 15.57
C GLY A 86 4.44 -13.58 15.72
N SER A 87 3.11 -13.42 15.67
CA SER A 87 2.14 -14.51 15.76
C SER A 87 2.14 -15.43 14.53
N GLY A 88 2.77 -15.00 13.43
CA GLY A 88 2.78 -15.68 12.14
C GLY A 88 1.58 -15.34 11.26
N LYS A 89 0.72 -14.42 11.71
CA LYS A 89 -0.44 -13.90 11.00
C LYS A 89 -0.50 -12.38 11.20
N VAL A 90 -1.19 -11.68 10.30
CA VAL A 90 -1.35 -10.22 10.39
C VAL A 90 -2.79 -9.89 10.70
N ASP A 91 -3.04 -9.25 11.83
CA ASP A 91 -4.38 -8.78 12.17
C ASP A 91 -4.73 -7.44 11.49
N ARG A 92 -5.99 -7.02 11.58
CA ARG A 92 -6.45 -5.76 10.96
C ARG A 92 -5.74 -4.52 11.50
N HIS A 93 -5.45 -4.48 12.79
CA HIS A 93 -4.77 -3.34 13.41
C HIS A 93 -3.33 -3.23 12.93
N GLU A 94 -2.62 -4.36 12.86
CA GLU A 94 -1.28 -4.47 12.31
C GLU A 94 -1.24 -4.05 10.83
N PHE A 95 -2.17 -4.58 10.04
CA PHE A 95 -2.28 -4.24 8.63
C PHE A 95 -2.52 -2.73 8.40
N ARG A 96 -3.43 -2.13 9.18
CA ARG A 96 -3.67 -0.68 9.14
C ARG A 96 -2.44 0.12 9.56
N ALA A 97 -1.76 -0.29 10.62
CA ALA A 97 -0.60 0.42 11.12
C ALA A 97 0.55 0.42 10.10
N GLU A 98 0.88 -0.73 9.52
CA GLU A 98 1.92 -0.79 8.49
C GLU A 98 1.51 -0.09 7.18
N MET A 99 0.26 -0.24 6.72
CA MET A 99 -0.21 0.50 5.54
C MET A 99 -0.10 2.01 5.72
N LYS A 100 -0.36 2.50 6.94
CA LYS A 100 -0.19 3.92 7.28
C LYS A 100 1.26 4.35 7.14
N GLU A 101 2.19 3.59 7.73
CA GLU A 101 3.63 3.87 7.63
C GLU A 101 4.13 3.84 6.18
N VAL A 102 3.69 2.86 5.39
CA VAL A 102 4.05 2.76 3.97
C VAL A 102 3.57 3.99 3.19
N MET A 103 2.30 4.38 3.35
CA MET A 103 1.76 5.54 2.63
C MET A 103 2.41 6.86 3.07
N LEU A 104 2.76 7.00 4.36
CA LEU A 104 3.52 8.16 4.84
C LEU A 104 4.95 8.17 4.27
N ALA A 105 5.60 7.02 4.16
CA ALA A 105 6.90 6.91 3.52
C ALA A 105 6.84 7.30 2.04
N VAL A 106 5.80 6.87 1.31
CA VAL A 106 5.54 7.31 -0.07
C VAL A 106 5.35 8.81 -0.12
N ALA A 107 4.53 9.38 0.75
CA ALA A 107 4.31 10.82 0.81
C ALA A 107 5.61 11.61 1.08
N ASN A 108 6.50 11.07 1.90
CA ASN A 108 7.80 11.68 2.17
C ASN A 108 8.75 11.55 0.96
N GLY A 109 8.71 10.43 0.26
CA GLY A 109 9.48 10.19 -0.97
C GLY A 109 9.04 11.08 -2.14
N LEU A 110 7.73 11.32 -2.29
CA LEU A 110 7.20 12.23 -3.32
C LEU A 110 7.53 13.70 -3.04
N GLY A 111 7.63 14.08 -1.76
CA GLY A 111 7.92 15.46 -1.38
C GLY A 111 6.81 16.43 -1.77
N PHE A 112 7.19 17.62 -2.22
CA PHE A 112 6.26 18.71 -2.60
C PHE A 112 6.13 18.92 -4.10
N LEU A 113 6.98 18.29 -4.91
CA LEU A 113 6.94 18.43 -6.35
C LEU A 113 5.95 17.40 -6.89
N PRO A 114 4.87 17.82 -7.57
CA PRO A 114 3.96 16.88 -8.19
C PRO A 114 4.67 16.02 -9.22
N VAL A 115 4.44 14.71 -9.16
CA VAL A 115 4.95 13.74 -10.12
C VAL A 115 3.79 13.10 -10.86
N GLN A 116 4.01 12.81 -12.14
CA GLN A 116 3.06 12.07 -12.96
C GLN A 116 3.34 10.57 -12.80
N MET A 117 2.34 9.81 -12.40
CA MET A 117 2.46 8.38 -12.10
C MET A 117 1.35 7.58 -12.78
N VAL A 118 1.68 6.37 -13.22
CA VAL A 118 0.67 5.38 -13.60
C VAL A 118 0.22 4.70 -12.31
N VAL A 119 -1.06 4.82 -11.98
CA VAL A 119 -1.65 4.18 -10.79
C VAL A 119 -2.68 3.14 -11.21
N GLU A 120 -2.76 2.06 -10.44
CA GLU A 120 -3.77 1.03 -10.63
C GLU A 120 -5.12 1.47 -10.10
N GLU A 121 -6.19 1.00 -10.74
CA GLU A 121 -7.54 1.28 -10.29
C GLU A 121 -7.79 0.58 -8.95
N GLY A 122 -8.38 1.29 -7.99
CA GLY A 122 -8.59 0.77 -6.63
C GLY A 122 -7.32 0.74 -5.75
N SER A 123 -6.17 1.19 -6.25
CA SER A 123 -4.97 1.38 -5.41
C SER A 123 -5.15 2.53 -4.41
N PHE A 124 -4.43 2.50 -3.30
CA PHE A 124 -4.46 3.57 -2.30
C PHE A 124 -4.10 4.95 -2.88
N LEU A 125 -3.19 4.99 -3.86
CA LEU A 125 -2.81 6.23 -4.54
C LEU A 125 -3.93 6.77 -5.43
N LYS A 126 -4.65 5.89 -6.13
CA LYS A 126 -5.82 6.28 -6.92
C LYS A 126 -6.94 6.81 -6.03
N VAL A 127 -7.20 6.17 -4.89
CA VAL A 127 -8.17 6.65 -3.90
C VAL A 127 -7.77 8.03 -3.35
N ALA A 128 -6.48 8.26 -3.08
CA ALA A 128 -5.98 9.55 -2.62
C ALA A 128 -6.24 10.67 -3.65
N VAL A 129 -6.02 10.39 -4.94
CA VAL A 129 -6.27 11.32 -6.04
C VAL A 129 -7.76 11.59 -6.23
N ASP A 130 -8.58 10.54 -6.31
CA ASP A 130 -10.03 10.68 -6.50
C ASP A 130 -10.66 11.50 -5.36
N ARG A 131 -10.15 11.34 -4.14
CA ARG A 131 -10.56 12.13 -2.98
C ARG A 131 -10.20 13.61 -3.14
N GLU A 132 -8.97 13.92 -3.49
CA GLU A 132 -8.52 15.31 -3.69
C GLU A 132 -9.34 16.00 -4.80
N LEU A 133 -9.55 15.32 -5.93
CA LEU A 133 -10.39 15.82 -7.02
C LEU A 133 -11.85 16.04 -6.56
N GLY A 134 -12.38 15.13 -5.74
CA GLY A 134 -13.71 15.26 -5.16
C GLY A 134 -13.83 16.44 -4.19
N GLU A 135 -12.81 16.73 -3.39
CA GLU A 135 -12.79 17.89 -2.49
C GLU A 135 -12.65 19.21 -3.25
N LEU A 136 -11.81 19.26 -4.30
CA LEU A 136 -11.69 20.41 -5.18
C LEU A 136 -13.00 20.72 -5.91
N ALA A 137 -13.72 19.68 -6.36
CA ALA A 137 -15.01 19.83 -7.03
C ALA A 137 -16.12 20.33 -6.09
N LYS A 138 -16.06 20.03 -4.78
CA LYS A 138 -17.00 20.58 -3.79
C LYS A 138 -16.69 22.03 -3.40
N ALA A 139 -15.44 22.45 -3.55
CA ALA A 139 -14.98 23.78 -3.19
C ALA A 139 -15.20 24.83 -4.31
N ALA A 140 -15.43 24.40 -5.55
CA ALA A 140 -15.69 25.24 -6.72
C ALA A 140 -17.18 25.61 -6.86
#